data_AF-A0A7Y4R062-F1
#
_entry.id   AF-A0A7Y4R062-F1
#
_cell.length_a   1.000
_cell.length_b   1.000
_cell.length_c   1.000
_cell.angle_alpha   90.00
_cell.angle_beta   90.00
_cell.angle_gamma   90.00
#
_symmetry.space_group_name_H-M   'P 1'
#
loop_
_entity.id
_entity.type
_entity.pdbx_description
1 polymer ?
#
loop_
_entity_poly.entity_id
_entity_poly.type
_entity_poly.pdbx_seq_one_letter_code
_entity_poly.pdbx_strand_id
1 'polypeptide(L)'
;MKNLKYLLIGTFFGFVLTKGEAISWYRIQEMFRFESFHMFGIFMTAVPVGALSLWIIRKFKIKSADGSNIEMPRKPYHHGIVIGSLLFGFGWALTGACPGPIYAQLGSGVLVTIATLLAALAGTWTYGLLQKYLPD
;
A
#
# COMPACT_ATOMS: atom_id res chain seq x y z
N MET A 1 0.33 22.58 13.92
CA MET A 1 0.86 22.45 12.54
C MET A 1 1.53 21.10 12.22
N LYS A 2 1.54 20.10 13.13
CA LYS A 2 2.19 18.80 12.89
C LYS A 2 1.56 18.02 11.71
N ASN A 3 0.26 18.17 11.51
CA ASN A 3 -0.50 17.42 10.51
C ASN A 3 -0.39 17.99 9.08
N LEU A 4 0.05 19.25 8.92
CA LEU A 4 0.18 19.88 7.62
C LEU A 4 1.29 19.23 6.78
N LYS A 5 2.36 18.75 7.44
CA LYS A 5 3.45 18.00 6.80
C LYS A 5 2.93 16.70 6.18
N TYR A 6 2.05 15.97 6.88
CA TYR A 6 1.46 14.73 6.34
C TYR A 6 0.50 15.01 5.19
N LEU A 7 -0.25 16.11 5.25
CA LEU A 7 -1.15 16.50 4.17
C LEU A 7 -0.37 16.84 2.89
N LEU A 8 0.71 17.62 2.99
CA LEU A 8 1.58 17.93 1.85
C LEU A 8 2.21 16.66 1.24
N ILE A 9 2.71 15.76 2.08
CA ILE A 9 3.29 14.48 1.62
C ILE A 9 2.22 13.61 0.95
N GLY A 10 1.01 13.55 1.52
CA GLY A 10 -0.12 12.79 0.96
C GLY A 10 -0.58 13.35 -0.39
N THR A 11 -0.71 14.66 -0.52
CA THR A 11 -1.04 15.32 -1.80
C THR A 11 0.03 15.07 -2.85
N PHE A 12 1.31 15.17 -2.48
CA PHE A 12 2.43 14.87 -3.40
C PHE A 12 2.41 13.41 -3.84
N PHE A 13 2.18 12.47 -2.90
CA PHE A 13 2.05 11.05 -3.20
C PHE A 13 0.88 10.76 -4.16
N GLY A 14 -0.30 11.33 -3.89
CA GLY A 14 -1.46 11.21 -4.79
C GLY A 14 -1.20 11.79 -6.18
N PHE A 15 -0.51 12.94 -6.27
CA PHE A 15 -0.11 13.54 -7.54
C PHE A 15 0.82 12.63 -8.35
N VAL A 16 1.84 12.06 -7.72
CA VAL A 16 2.78 11.12 -8.36
C VAL A 16 2.05 9.86 -8.83
N LEU A 17 1.15 9.29 -8.01
CA LEU A 17 0.35 8.14 -8.41
C LEU A 17 -0.54 8.43 -9.62
N THR A 18 -1.15 9.62 -9.65
CA THR A 18 -2.01 10.05 -10.76
C THR A 18 -1.21 10.22 -12.04
N LYS A 19 -0.05 10.86 -11.95
CA LYS A 19 0.84 11.06 -13.10
C LYS A 19 1.51 9.76 -13.56
N GLY A 20 1.76 8.83 -12.66
CA GLY A 20 2.33 7.53 -12.97
C GLY A 20 1.34 6.51 -13.54
N GLU A 21 0.09 6.90 -13.82
CA GLU A 21 -1.01 6.04 -14.31
C GLU A 21 -1.29 4.79 -13.45
N ALA A 22 -0.67 4.68 -12.27
CA ALA A 22 -0.82 3.57 -11.33
C ALA A 22 -2.22 3.53 -10.68
N ILE A 23 -3.07 4.49 -11.04
CA ILE A 23 -4.49 4.62 -10.68
C ILE A 23 -5.39 3.83 -11.64
N SER A 24 -4.93 3.52 -12.85
CA SER A 24 -5.79 2.86 -13.84
C SER A 24 -5.98 1.38 -13.52
N TRP A 25 -7.25 0.98 -13.40
CA TRP A 25 -7.66 -0.42 -13.35
C TRP A 25 -7.04 -1.25 -14.49
N TYR A 26 -6.99 -0.66 -15.68
CA TYR A 26 -6.54 -1.34 -16.90
C TYR A 26 -5.07 -1.72 -16.82
N ARG A 27 -4.23 -0.84 -16.23
CA ARG A 27 -2.80 -1.10 -16.03
C ARG A 27 -2.52 -2.24 -15.05
N ILE A 28 -3.36 -2.39 -14.02
CA ILE A 28 -3.24 -3.49 -13.05
C ILE A 28 -3.63 -4.81 -13.72
N GLN A 29 -4.68 -4.83 -14.55
CA GLN A 29 -5.04 -6.03 -15.33
C GLN A 29 -3.97 -6.38 -16.37
N GLU A 30 -3.39 -5.40 -17.07
CA GLU A 30 -2.25 -5.62 -17.99
C GLU A 30 -1.04 -6.24 -17.30
N MET A 31 -0.77 -5.85 -16.05
CA MET A 31 0.29 -6.42 -15.24
C MET A 31 0.04 -7.92 -14.96
N PHE A 32 -1.17 -8.29 -14.53
CA PHE A 32 -1.52 -9.70 -14.30
C PHE A 32 -1.61 -10.53 -15.60
N ARG A 33 -1.88 -9.87 -16.74
CA ARG A 33 -1.87 -10.47 -18.08
C ARG A 33 -0.49 -10.47 -18.75
N PHE A 34 0.55 -9.96 -18.08
CA PHE A 34 1.92 -9.83 -18.59
C PHE A 34 2.06 -9.06 -19.92
N GLU A 35 1.10 -8.19 -20.25
CA GLU A 35 1.13 -7.43 -21.51
C GLU A 35 1.91 -6.10 -21.38
N SER A 36 2.04 -5.54 -20.17
CA SER A 36 2.80 -4.30 -19.98
C SER A 36 3.79 -4.37 -18.80
N PHE A 37 5.04 -4.00 -19.08
CA PHE A 37 6.13 -3.94 -18.09
C PHE A 37 6.10 -2.69 -17.20
N HIS A 38 5.15 -1.79 -17.41
CA HIS A 38 5.15 -0.46 -16.77
C HIS A 38 5.02 -0.56 -15.24
N MET A 39 4.02 -1.29 -14.74
CA MET A 39 3.84 -1.46 -13.28
C MET A 39 4.93 -2.34 -12.66
N PHE A 40 5.40 -3.38 -13.36
CA PHE A 40 6.53 -4.18 -12.91
C PHE A 40 7.80 -3.34 -12.74
N GLY A 41 8.08 -2.42 -13.67
CA GLY A 41 9.21 -1.48 -13.56
C GLY A 41 9.09 -0.55 -12.36
N ILE A 42 7.88 -0.05 -12.06
CA ILE A 42 7.63 0.76 -10.86
C ILE A 42 7.92 -0.05 -9.58
N PHE A 43 7.42 -1.28 -9.48
CA PHE A 43 7.71 -2.11 -8.30
C PHE A 43 9.18 -2.49 -8.18
N MET A 44 9.82 -2.88 -9.29
CA MET A 44 11.25 -3.25 -9.31
C MET A 44 12.17 -2.09 -8.95
N THR A 45 11.76 -0.84 -9.15
CA THR A 45 12.55 0.33 -8.73
C THR A 45 12.19 0.78 -7.31
N ALA A 46 10.90 0.79 -6.97
CA ALA A 46 10.44 1.22 -5.65
C ALA A 46 10.93 0.32 -4.50
N VAL A 47 10.92 -1.01 -4.69
CA VAL A 47 11.36 -1.97 -3.66
C VAL A 47 12.83 -1.79 -3.27
N PRO A 48 13.81 -1.81 -4.20
CA PRO A 48 15.21 -1.60 -3.83
C PRO A 48 15.49 -0.18 -3.33
N VAL A 49 14.82 0.85 -3.86
CA VAL A 49 14.94 2.22 -3.33
C VAL A 49 14.47 2.30 -1.87
N GLY A 50 13.33 1.66 -1.55
CA GLY A 50 12.84 1.56 -0.18
C GLY A 50 13.78 0.76 0.73
N ALA A 51 14.27 -0.38 0.26
CA ALA A 51 15.23 -1.21 1.00
C ALA A 51 16.55 -0.46 1.27
N LEU A 52 17.09 0.23 0.26
CA LEU A 52 18.30 1.04 0.38
C LEU A 52 18.09 2.21 1.34
N SER A 53 16.95 2.91 1.24
CA SER A 53 16.60 4.00 2.16
C SER A 53 16.56 3.51 3.61
N LEU A 54 15.92 2.36 3.87
CA LEU A 54 15.88 1.76 5.20
C LEU A 54 17.27 1.32 5.68
N TRP A 55 18.11 0.79 4.78
CA TRP A 55 19.47 0.39 5.09
C TRP A 55 20.35 1.59 5.49
N ILE A 56 20.25 2.72 4.76
CA ILE A 56 20.94 3.98 5.08
C ILE A 56 20.48 4.51 6.44
N ILE A 57 19.17 4.55 6.69
CA ILE A 57 18.60 4.99 7.97
C ILE A 57 19.17 4.16 9.13
N ARG A 58 19.24 2.83 8.96
CA ARG A 58 19.82 1.93 9.97
C ARG A 58 21.31 2.17 10.17
N LYS A 59 22.08 2.36 9.09
CA LYS A 59 23.54 2.53 9.16
C LYS A 59 23.93 3.84 9.83
N PHE A 60 23.22 4.93 9.53
CA PHE A 60 23.53 6.27 10.03
C PHE A 60 22.73 6.67 11.28
N LYS A 61 21.88 5.79 11.82
CA LYS A 61 21.00 6.05 12.98
C LYS A 61 20.26 7.39 12.85
N ILE A 62 19.70 7.63 11.66
CA ILE A 62 19.00 8.88 11.35
C ILE A 62 17.77 8.98 12.25
N LYS A 63 17.67 10.09 12.98
CA LYS A 63 16.54 10.37 13.87
C LYS A 63 15.31 10.77 13.05
N SER A 64 14.13 10.39 13.54
CA SER A 64 12.85 10.82 12.95
C SER A 64 12.70 12.34 13.06
N ALA A 65 11.72 12.92 12.35
CA ALA A 65 11.40 14.34 12.37
C ALA A 65 11.09 14.89 13.78
N ASP A 66 10.79 14.00 14.74
CA ASP A 66 10.54 14.30 16.16
C ASP A 66 11.75 14.01 17.07
N GLY A 67 12.92 13.66 16.53
CA GLY A 67 14.15 13.41 17.29
C GLY A 67 14.28 12.01 17.92
N SER A 68 13.25 11.17 17.80
CA SER A 68 13.26 9.77 18.25
C SER A 68 14.05 8.86 17.29
N ASN A 69 14.65 7.80 17.82
CA ASN A 69 15.24 6.76 16.98
C ASN A 69 14.12 6.05 16.19
N ILE A 70 14.38 5.77 14.92
CA ILE A 70 13.47 4.99 14.09
C ILE A 70 13.62 3.52 14.51
N GLU A 71 12.82 3.12 15.50
CA GLU A 71 12.70 1.72 15.90
C GLU A 71 11.83 0.98 14.88
N MET A 72 12.42 -0.02 14.23
CA MET A 72 11.71 -0.89 13.29
C MET A 72 11.41 -2.22 13.99
N PRO A 73 10.23 -2.36 14.62
CA PRO A 73 9.86 -3.63 15.23
C PRO A 73 9.79 -4.71 14.15
N ARG A 74 10.43 -5.86 14.41
CA ARG A 74 10.25 -7.04 13.56
C ARG A 74 8.81 -7.53 13.77
N LYS A 75 8.04 -7.62 12.68
CA LYS A 75 6.76 -8.34 12.73
C LYS A 75 7.05 -9.83 12.90
N PRO A 76 6.50 -10.49 13.93
CA PRO A 76 6.63 -11.94 14.09
C PRO A 76 5.96 -12.64 12.90
N TYR A 77 6.58 -13.73 12.45
CA TYR A 77 5.99 -14.59 11.43
C TYR A 77 4.84 -15.39 12.06
N HIS A 78 3.71 -15.43 11.36
CA HIS A 78 2.55 -16.23 11.74
C HIS A 78 1.98 -16.90 10.47
N HIS A 79 1.41 -18.09 10.57
CA HIS A 79 0.92 -18.85 9.42
C HIS A 79 -0.21 -18.11 8.68
N GLY A 80 -1.01 -17.34 9.41
CA GLY A 80 -2.01 -16.46 8.83
C GLY A 80 -1.48 -15.43 7.82
N ILE A 81 -0.18 -15.10 7.79
CA ILE A 81 0.41 -14.20 6.78
C ILE A 81 0.30 -14.81 5.39
N VAL A 82 0.49 -16.12 5.25
CA VAL A 82 0.43 -16.79 3.95
C VAL A 82 -0.99 -16.76 3.41
N ILE A 83 -1.97 -17.12 4.24
CA ILE A 83 -3.39 -17.10 3.85
C ILE A 83 -3.85 -15.67 3.58
N GLY A 84 -3.49 -14.73 4.44
CA GLY A 84 -3.85 -13.31 4.29
C GLY A 84 -3.23 -12.67 3.05
N SER A 85 -1.97 -12.98 2.74
CA SER A 85 -1.30 -12.45 1.53
C SER A 85 -1.88 -13.03 0.25
N LEU A 86 -2.28 -14.31 0.24
CA LEU A 86 -3.02 -14.89 -0.88
C LEU A 86 -4.38 -14.24 -1.07
N LEU A 87 -5.20 -14.12 -0.01
CA LEU A 87 -6.51 -13.47 -0.07
C LEU A 87 -6.40 -12.01 -0.51
N PHE A 88 -5.41 -11.27 -0.01
CA PHE A 88 -5.14 -9.90 -0.44
C PHE A 88 -4.72 -9.84 -1.91
N GLY A 89 -3.87 -10.75 -2.37
CA GLY A 89 -3.47 -10.85 -3.77
C GLY A 89 -4.64 -11.14 -4.71
N PHE A 90 -5.49 -12.11 -4.35
CA PHE A 90 -6.72 -12.40 -5.09
C PHE A 90 -7.68 -11.21 -5.10
N GLY A 91 -7.89 -10.56 -3.95
CA GLY A 91 -8.70 -9.35 -3.85
C GLY A 91 -8.16 -8.25 -4.75
N TRP A 92 -6.84 -8.02 -4.76
CA TRP A 92 -6.20 -7.04 -5.62
C TRP A 92 -6.33 -7.37 -7.12
N ALA A 93 -6.18 -8.65 -7.50
CA ALA A 93 -6.37 -9.09 -8.89
C ALA A 93 -7.83 -8.95 -9.36
N LEU A 94 -8.78 -9.24 -8.48
CA LEU A 94 -10.23 -9.15 -8.75
C LEU A 94 -10.78 -7.73 -8.70
N THR A 95 -10.17 -6.84 -7.92
CA THR A 95 -10.63 -5.46 -7.72
C THR A 95 -9.71 -4.42 -8.33
N GLY A 96 -8.60 -4.84 -8.96
CA GLY A 96 -7.70 -4.00 -9.75
C GLY A 96 -7.34 -2.68 -9.06
N ALA A 97 -7.35 -2.69 -7.73
CA ALA A 97 -7.23 -1.53 -6.88
C ALA A 97 -6.52 -1.96 -5.61
N CYS A 98 -5.46 -1.23 -5.26
CA CYS A 98 -4.77 -1.42 -3.99
C CYS A 98 -5.00 -0.18 -3.12
N PRO A 99 -4.66 -0.19 -1.82
CA PRO A 99 -5.04 0.91 -0.93
C PRO A 99 -4.56 2.28 -1.41
N GLY A 100 -3.39 2.37 -2.07
CA GLY A 100 -2.90 3.64 -2.65
C GLY A 100 -3.82 4.21 -3.74
N PRO A 101 -4.04 3.49 -4.86
CA PRO A 101 -4.98 3.83 -5.90
C PRO A 101 -6.40 4.09 -5.40
N ILE A 102 -6.92 3.35 -4.41
CA ILE A 102 -8.27 3.59 -3.90
C ILE A 102 -8.44 5.03 -3.42
N TYR A 103 -7.49 5.54 -2.62
CA TYR A 103 -7.55 6.93 -2.14
C TYR A 103 -7.36 7.95 -3.27
N ALA A 104 -6.50 7.64 -4.25
CA ALA A 104 -6.24 8.55 -5.36
C ALA A 104 -7.40 8.59 -6.37
N GLN A 105 -8.05 7.45 -6.66
CA GLN A 105 -9.24 7.31 -7.50
C GLN A 105 -10.45 8.03 -6.91
N LEU A 106 -10.61 7.96 -5.58
CA LEU A 106 -11.62 8.74 -4.87
C LEU A 106 -11.36 10.24 -5.01
N GLY A 107 -10.11 10.67 -4.88
CA GLY A 107 -9.71 12.06 -5.10
C GLY A 107 -9.92 12.54 -6.55
N SER A 108 -9.86 11.65 -7.53
CA SER A 108 -10.11 11.96 -8.95
C SER A 108 -11.59 11.86 -9.36
N GLY A 109 -12.50 11.59 -8.42
CA GLY A 109 -13.95 11.56 -8.68
C GLY A 109 -14.51 10.22 -9.16
N VAL A 110 -13.75 9.12 -9.08
CA VAL A 110 -14.25 7.78 -9.43
C VAL A 110 -15.05 7.24 -8.25
N LEU A 111 -16.39 7.37 -8.30
CA LEU A 111 -17.28 6.97 -7.21
C LEU A 111 -17.39 5.44 -7.04
N VAL A 112 -17.09 4.66 -8.08
CA VAL A 112 -17.11 3.18 -8.02
C VAL A 112 -16.12 2.65 -6.97
N THR A 113 -15.03 3.37 -6.75
CA THR A 113 -14.02 3.04 -5.73
C THR A 113 -14.51 3.16 -4.29
N ILE A 114 -15.64 3.83 -4.04
CA ILE A 114 -16.25 3.88 -2.71
C ILE A 114 -16.70 2.47 -2.31
N ALA A 115 -17.23 1.68 -3.25
CA ALA A 115 -17.66 0.31 -2.98
C ALA A 115 -16.47 -0.58 -2.58
N THR A 116 -15.33 -0.47 -3.27
CA THR A 116 -14.11 -1.24 -2.93
C THR A 116 -13.51 -0.77 -1.60
N LEU A 117 -13.55 0.53 -1.31
CA LEU A 117 -13.13 1.06 -0.01
C LEU A 117 -14.00 0.51 1.13
N LEU A 118 -15.33 0.56 0.98
CA LEU A 118 -16.25 0.05 2.00
C LEU A 118 -16.09 -1.47 2.20
N ALA A 119 -15.90 -2.23 1.12
CA ALA A 119 -15.61 -3.66 1.21
C ALA A 119 -14.27 -3.94 1.93
N ALA A 120 -13.23 -3.16 1.65
CA ALA A 120 -11.94 -3.27 2.33
C ALA A 120 -12.03 -2.91 3.82
N LEU A 121 -12.81 -1.88 4.17
CA LEU A 121 -13.08 -1.50 5.56
C LEU A 121 -13.88 -2.59 6.28
N ALA A 122 -14.93 -3.13 5.66
CA ALA A 122 -15.71 -4.24 6.22
C ALA A 122 -14.84 -5.50 6.40
N GLY A 123 -13.97 -5.81 5.43
CA GLY A 123 -13.03 -6.93 5.51
C GLY A 123 -12.01 -6.79 6.64
N THR A 124 -11.44 -5.60 6.81
CA THR A 124 -10.48 -5.33 7.90
C THR A 124 -11.16 -5.31 9.27
N TRP A 125 -12.39 -4.80 9.37
CA TRP A 125 -13.19 -4.82 10.59
C TRP A 125 -13.55 -6.25 11.01
N THR A 126 -14.05 -7.05 10.07
CA THR A 126 -14.38 -8.46 10.31
C THR A 126 -13.14 -9.25 10.71
N TYR A 127 -12.01 -9.06 10.01
CA TYR A 127 -10.74 -9.66 10.42
C TYR A 127 -10.33 -9.23 11.83
N GLY A 128 -10.43 -7.95 12.19
CA GLY A 128 -10.10 -7.47 13.54
C GLY A 128 -10.98 -8.07 14.63
N LEU A 129 -12.24 -8.39 14.32
CA LEU A 129 -13.16 -9.06 15.24
C LEU A 129 -12.84 -10.55 15.40
N LEU A 130 -12.56 -11.22 14.28
CA LEU A 130 -12.26 -12.65 14.24
C LEU A 130 -10.82 -12.99 14.62
N GLN A 131 -9.88 -12.04 14.58
CA GLN A 131 -8.46 -12.27 14.88
C GLN A 131 -8.24 -12.96 16.22
N LYS A 132 -9.10 -12.67 17.22
CA LYS A 132 -9.05 -13.31 18.55
C LYS A 132 -9.35 -14.81 18.54
N TYR A 133 -9.96 -15.31 17.47
CA TYR A 133 -10.39 -16.70 17.30
C TYR A 133 -9.63 -17.43 16.19
N LEU A 134 -8.77 -16.74 15.44
CA LEU A 134 -7.94 -17.36 14.41
C LEU A 134 -6.66 -17.95 15.02
N PRO A 135 -6.24 -19.16 14.62
CA PRO A 135 -4.93 -19.68 14.98
C PRO A 135 -3.82 -18.86 14.31
N ASP A 136 -2.70 -18.68 15.03
CA ASP A 136 -1.52 -17.93 14.57
C ASP A 136 -0.88 -18.50 13.29
#